data_AF-A0A7C7ID97-F1
#
_entry.id   AF-A0A7C7ID97-F1
#
_cell.length_a   1.000
_cell.length_b   1.000
_cell.length_c   1.000
_cell.angle_alpha   90.00
_cell.angle_beta   90.00
_cell.angle_gamma   90.00
#
_symmetry.space_group_name_H-M   'P 1'
#
loop_
_entity.id
_entity.type
_entity.pdbx_description
1 polymer ?
#
loop_
_entity_poly.entity_id
_entity_poly.type
_entity_poly.pdbx_seq_one_letter_code
_entity_poly.pdbx_strand_id
1 'polypeptide(L)'
;MNSRIWSSIVLVALLLISSTLPLTQADGNDTSGRQAGPDVVVGDFHDFDVAITELTERWSIPGTQVAVMFNGTLVFSSGYGVADSESATNVTNDSKFRIASLSKAVTSAGILTLIQNGTISLDDKMVDLIPDLLPSQLLGCEYPSHSTSFSIDDITVSHLLNHRAGFDPSSDPTYWHWNTWESRNDDCLNIDGLNTDYDDGNLAPVSMERILSEWLRRPLDYEPGSDYVYSNIGYQILGQIIEAQSGMGYEAYILENVLTPMGIN
;
A
#
# COMPACT_ATOMS: atom_id res chain seq x y z
N MET A 1 -37.49 22.74 -16.09
CA MET A 1 -37.58 21.27 -16.22
C MET A 1 -36.69 20.84 -17.37
N ASN A 2 -35.95 19.73 -17.16
CA ASN A 2 -35.02 19.03 -18.06
C ASN A 2 -33.61 19.64 -18.13
N SER A 3 -32.70 19.27 -17.21
CA SER A 3 -31.88 18.03 -17.11
C SER A 3 -30.56 18.18 -17.87
N ARG A 4 -29.53 18.63 -17.16
CA ARG A 4 -28.13 18.60 -17.59
C ARG A 4 -27.55 17.22 -17.26
N ILE A 5 -27.22 16.45 -18.28
CA ILE A 5 -26.45 15.21 -18.15
C ILE A 5 -24.98 15.59 -18.22
N TRP A 6 -24.23 15.32 -17.16
CA TRP A 6 -22.77 15.37 -17.15
C TRP A 6 -22.26 14.02 -17.67
N SER A 7 -21.54 14.02 -18.79
CA SER A 7 -20.78 12.87 -19.24
C SER A 7 -19.33 13.07 -18.83
N SER A 8 -18.89 12.35 -17.80
CA SER A 8 -17.47 12.25 -17.44
C SER A 8 -16.77 11.39 -18.49
N ILE A 9 -15.87 12.02 -19.26
CA ILE A 9 -14.94 11.34 -20.16
C ILE A 9 -13.74 10.92 -19.32
N VAL A 10 -13.58 9.62 -19.08
CA VAL A 10 -12.34 9.04 -18.56
C VAL A 10 -11.47 8.70 -19.76
N LEU A 11 -10.36 9.41 -19.91
CA LEU A 11 -9.31 9.14 -20.88
C LEU A 11 -8.35 8.10 -20.28
N VAL A 12 -8.41 6.86 -20.77
CA VAL A 12 -7.35 5.86 -20.56
C VAL A 12 -6.58 5.74 -21.86
N ALA A 13 -5.33 6.20 -21.87
CA ALA A 13 -4.41 5.97 -22.96
C ALA A 13 -3.79 4.58 -22.78
N LEU A 14 -4.15 3.64 -23.65
CA LEU A 14 -3.56 2.30 -23.76
C LEU A 14 -2.81 2.23 -25.09
N LEU A 15 -1.48 2.25 -25.01
CA LEU A 15 -0.59 2.02 -26.15
C LEU A 15 -0.53 0.51 -26.41
N LEU A 16 -1.29 0.06 -27.39
CA LEU A 16 -1.28 -1.33 -27.89
C LEU A 16 -0.12 -1.49 -28.89
N ILE A 17 0.84 -2.36 -28.56
CA ILE A 17 1.72 -2.98 -29.56
C ILE A 17 1.25 -4.42 -29.70
N SER A 18 0.53 -4.70 -30.78
CA SER A 18 0.04 -6.03 -31.12
C SER A 18 1.13 -6.84 -31.84
N SER A 19 1.53 -7.98 -31.28
CA SER A 19 2.08 -9.09 -32.05
C SER A 19 1.05 -10.22 -32.07
N THR A 20 0.47 -10.43 -33.25
CA THR A 20 -0.51 -11.51 -33.49
C THR A 20 0.22 -12.85 -33.61
N LEU A 21 -0.10 -13.80 -32.74
CA LEU A 21 0.12 -15.23 -32.99
C LEU A 21 -1.26 -15.91 -33.03
N PRO A 22 -1.50 -16.84 -33.98
CA PRO A 22 -2.79 -17.49 -34.13
C PRO A 22 -3.01 -18.50 -33.01
N LEU A 23 -4.11 -18.34 -32.26
CA LEU A 23 -4.61 -19.36 -31.34
C LEU A 23 -5.22 -20.50 -32.15
N THR A 24 -4.54 -21.65 -32.16
CA THR A 24 -5.15 -22.93 -32.55
C THR A 24 -6.21 -23.31 -31.51
N GLN A 25 -7.44 -23.45 -31.99
CA GLN A 25 -8.59 -23.97 -31.25
C GLN A 25 -8.31 -25.40 -30.79
N ALA A 26 -8.32 -25.63 -29.48
CA ALA A 26 -8.35 -26.96 -28.89
C ALA A 26 -9.78 -27.24 -28.41
N ASP A 27 -10.55 -27.94 -29.24
CA ASP A 27 -11.75 -28.65 -28.77
C ASP A 27 -11.29 -29.83 -27.91
N GLY A 28 -11.77 -29.91 -26.68
CA GLY A 28 -11.43 -31.04 -25.80
C GLY A 28 -11.89 -30.82 -24.37
N ASN A 29 -13.11 -31.28 -24.11
CA ASN A 29 -13.70 -31.41 -22.79
C ASN A 29 -12.79 -32.30 -21.90
N ASP A 30 -11.84 -31.69 -21.16
CA ASP A 30 -10.99 -32.39 -20.21
C ASP A 30 -10.90 -31.64 -18.88
N THR A 31 -11.82 -31.96 -17.99
CA THR A 31 -11.80 -31.53 -16.58
C THR A 31 -10.95 -32.47 -15.70
N SER A 32 -10.14 -33.38 -16.28
CA SER A 32 -9.35 -34.34 -15.51
C SER A 32 -7.91 -33.88 -15.28
N GLY A 33 -7.73 -32.91 -14.37
CA GLY A 33 -6.39 -32.46 -13.98
C GLY A 33 -6.30 -31.59 -12.73
N ARG A 34 -7.38 -31.41 -11.96
CA ARG A 34 -7.35 -30.61 -10.72
C ARG A 34 -6.89 -31.48 -9.55
N GLN A 35 -5.60 -31.43 -9.20
CA GLN A 35 -5.18 -31.67 -7.81
C GLN A 35 -5.01 -30.32 -7.12
N ALA A 36 -6.13 -29.74 -6.69
CA ALA A 36 -6.17 -28.69 -5.69
C ALA A 36 -6.16 -29.33 -4.30
N GLY A 37 -5.66 -28.62 -3.28
CA GLY A 37 -5.99 -28.93 -1.88
C GLY A 37 -7.51 -28.92 -1.67
N PRO A 38 -8.03 -29.24 -0.48
CA PRO A 38 -9.48 -29.40 -0.31
C PRO A 38 -10.18 -28.05 -0.52
N ASP A 39 -10.69 -27.80 -1.72
CA ASP A 39 -11.55 -26.68 -2.03
C ASP A 39 -12.81 -26.79 -1.15
N VAL A 40 -13.06 -25.75 -0.35
CA VAL A 40 -14.25 -25.69 0.50
C VAL A 40 -15.37 -25.08 -0.33
N VAL A 41 -16.29 -25.92 -0.80
CA VAL A 41 -17.53 -25.50 -1.47
C VAL A 41 -18.71 -25.95 -0.60
N VAL A 42 -19.35 -25.02 0.11
CA VAL A 42 -20.54 -25.29 0.91
C VAL A 42 -21.74 -24.54 0.31
N GLY A 43 -22.46 -25.21 -0.59
CA GLY A 43 -23.58 -24.64 -1.36
C GLY A 43 -23.34 -24.75 -2.87
N ASP A 44 -24.34 -24.36 -3.67
CA ASP A 44 -24.20 -24.31 -5.14
C ASP A 44 -23.59 -22.97 -5.55
N PHE A 45 -22.27 -22.94 -5.70
CA PHE A 45 -21.50 -21.80 -6.20
C PHE A 45 -21.12 -21.95 -7.68
N HIS A 46 -21.76 -22.87 -8.43
CA HIS A 46 -21.35 -23.18 -9.81
C HIS A 46 -21.34 -21.94 -10.70
N ASP A 47 -22.43 -21.17 -10.72
CA ASP A 47 -22.53 -19.95 -11.53
C ASP A 47 -21.47 -18.91 -11.15
N PHE A 48 -21.09 -18.85 -9.87
CA PHE A 48 -20.04 -17.95 -9.37
C PHE A 48 -18.65 -18.41 -9.81
N ASP A 49 -18.33 -19.70 -9.67
CA ASP A 49 -17.06 -20.30 -10.12
C ASP A 49 -16.85 -20.11 -11.64
N VAL A 50 -17.92 -20.33 -12.42
CA VAL A 50 -17.92 -20.08 -13.87
C VAL A 50 -17.67 -18.60 -14.16
N ALA A 51 -18.36 -17.68 -13.48
CA ALA A 51 -18.16 -16.25 -13.70
C ALA A 51 -16.73 -15.78 -13.37
N ILE A 52 -16.10 -16.28 -12.30
CA ILE A 52 -14.71 -15.94 -11.97
C ILE A 52 -13.74 -16.49 -13.02
N THR A 53 -13.99 -17.71 -13.51
CA THR A 53 -13.20 -18.30 -14.59
C THR A 53 -13.28 -17.44 -15.85
N GLU A 54 -14.49 -17.09 -16.28
CA GLU A 54 -14.71 -16.23 -17.45
C GLU A 54 -14.05 -14.85 -17.31
N LEU A 55 -14.08 -14.25 -16.12
CA LEU A 55 -13.44 -12.96 -15.86
C LEU A 55 -11.91 -13.07 -15.90
N THR A 56 -11.35 -14.12 -15.30
CA THR A 56 -9.90 -14.38 -15.30
C THR A 56 -9.39 -14.52 -16.74
N GLU A 57 -10.10 -15.29 -17.57
CA GLU A 57 -9.77 -15.47 -18.99
C GLU A 57 -9.95 -14.17 -19.79
N ARG A 58 -11.11 -13.50 -19.66
CA ARG A 58 -11.44 -12.28 -20.41
C ARG A 58 -10.42 -11.17 -20.23
N TRP A 59 -9.91 -11.01 -19.01
CA TRP A 59 -8.93 -9.97 -18.68
C TRP A 59 -7.49 -10.47 -18.74
N SER A 60 -7.27 -11.72 -19.15
CA SER A 60 -5.94 -12.35 -19.22
C SER A 60 -5.19 -12.22 -17.89
N ILE A 61 -5.89 -12.39 -16.76
CA ILE A 61 -5.30 -12.38 -15.43
C ILE A 61 -4.61 -13.73 -15.23
N PRO A 62 -3.28 -13.78 -15.01
CA PRO A 62 -2.56 -15.06 -14.98
C PRO A 62 -3.03 -16.00 -13.87
N GLY A 63 -3.34 -15.45 -12.70
CA GLY A 63 -3.77 -16.20 -11.54
C GLY A 63 -4.62 -15.36 -10.58
N THR A 64 -5.66 -15.99 -10.02
CA THR A 64 -6.63 -15.36 -9.13
C THR A 64 -6.91 -16.30 -7.95
N GLN A 65 -7.08 -15.77 -6.75
CA GLN A 65 -7.58 -16.51 -5.59
C GLN A 65 -8.82 -15.80 -5.05
N VAL A 66 -9.88 -16.54 -4.76
CA VAL A 66 -11.16 -15.98 -4.25
C VAL A 66 -11.63 -16.77 -3.04
N ALA A 67 -11.97 -16.06 -1.97
CA ALA A 67 -12.63 -16.60 -0.80
C ALA A 67 -13.91 -15.80 -0.48
N VAL A 68 -14.98 -16.49 -0.09
CA VAL A 68 -16.25 -15.88 0.35
C VAL A 68 -16.59 -16.40 1.73
N MET A 69 -16.85 -15.47 2.66
CA MET A 69 -17.23 -15.77 4.02
C MET A 69 -18.64 -15.24 4.30
N PHE A 70 -19.50 -16.07 4.88
CA PHE A 70 -20.87 -15.72 5.24
C PHE A 70 -21.17 -16.20 6.67
N ASN A 71 -21.70 -15.31 7.52
CA ASN A 71 -21.97 -15.59 8.94
C ASN A 71 -20.80 -16.27 9.67
N GLY A 72 -19.58 -15.76 9.47
CA GLY A 72 -18.38 -16.30 10.13
C GLY A 72 -17.87 -17.63 9.55
N THR A 73 -18.47 -18.13 8.48
CA THR A 73 -18.11 -19.42 7.87
C THR A 73 -17.55 -19.20 6.46
N LEU A 74 -16.43 -19.84 6.13
CA LEU A 74 -15.91 -19.90 4.77
C LEU A 74 -16.84 -20.80 3.93
N VAL A 75 -17.54 -20.21 2.96
CA VAL A 75 -18.53 -20.91 2.14
C VAL A 75 -18.03 -21.22 0.73
N PHE A 76 -16.98 -20.52 0.30
CA PHE A 76 -16.30 -20.72 -0.98
C PHE A 76 -14.83 -20.35 -0.85
N SER A 77 -13.92 -21.17 -1.39
CA SER A 77 -12.50 -20.85 -1.55
C SER A 77 -11.93 -21.58 -2.77
N SER A 78 -11.37 -20.85 -3.71
CA SER A 78 -10.82 -21.42 -4.95
C SER A 78 -9.66 -20.60 -5.51
N GLY A 79 -8.74 -21.29 -6.18
CA GLY A 79 -7.66 -20.72 -6.98
C GLY A 79 -7.90 -20.96 -8.47
N TYR A 80 -7.55 -19.97 -9.29
CA TYR A 80 -7.74 -19.97 -10.74
C TYR A 80 -6.43 -19.59 -11.42
N GLY A 81 -6.14 -20.23 -12.56
CA GLY A 81 -4.94 -19.95 -13.34
C GLY A 81 -3.64 -20.37 -12.64
N VAL A 82 -2.56 -19.68 -12.96
CA VAL A 82 -1.19 -19.98 -12.53
C VAL A 82 -0.57 -18.83 -11.75
N ALA A 83 0.13 -19.16 -10.66
CA ALA A 83 0.94 -18.24 -9.88
C ALA A 83 2.24 -17.85 -10.60
N ASP A 84 2.71 -18.71 -11.50
CA ASP A 84 3.91 -18.50 -12.30
C ASP A 84 3.70 -19.13 -13.70
N SER A 85 3.76 -18.29 -14.73
CA SER A 85 3.55 -18.69 -16.12
C SER A 85 4.69 -19.53 -16.69
N GLU A 86 5.90 -19.43 -16.14
CA GLU A 86 7.06 -20.20 -16.62
C GLU A 86 7.06 -21.61 -16.05
N SER A 87 6.81 -21.75 -14.74
CA SER A 87 6.74 -23.06 -14.07
C SER A 87 5.38 -23.74 -14.18
N ALA A 88 4.35 -23.04 -14.68
CA ALA A 88 2.96 -23.49 -14.72
C ALA A 88 2.43 -23.92 -13.32
N THR A 89 2.92 -23.26 -12.27
CA THR A 89 2.47 -23.53 -10.90
C THR A 89 1.06 -22.97 -10.74
N ASN A 90 0.07 -23.81 -10.41
CA ASN A 90 -1.31 -23.36 -10.21
C ASN A 90 -1.45 -22.45 -8.98
N VAL A 91 -2.38 -21.50 -9.06
CA VAL A 91 -2.83 -20.79 -7.85
C VAL A 91 -3.62 -21.77 -6.97
N THR A 92 -3.30 -21.76 -5.69
CA THR A 92 -3.97 -22.56 -4.64
C THR A 92 -4.49 -21.64 -3.55
N ASN A 93 -5.29 -22.16 -2.62
CA ASN A 93 -5.75 -21.42 -1.43
C ASN A 93 -4.59 -20.97 -0.51
N ASP A 94 -3.41 -21.57 -0.63
CA ASP A 94 -2.21 -21.22 0.15
C ASP A 94 -1.21 -20.34 -0.63
N SER A 95 -1.52 -19.99 -1.88
CA SER A 95 -0.65 -19.13 -2.69
C SER A 95 -0.54 -17.74 -2.08
N LYS A 96 0.69 -17.24 -1.94
CA LYS A 96 0.96 -15.93 -1.35
C LYS A 96 0.98 -14.85 -2.43
N PHE A 97 0.32 -13.73 -2.14
CA PHE A 97 0.29 -12.55 -3.01
C PHE A 97 0.94 -11.35 -2.32
N ARG A 98 1.57 -10.47 -3.10
CA ARG A 98 1.94 -9.15 -2.60
C ARG A 98 0.67 -8.32 -2.51
N ILE A 99 0.33 -7.86 -1.30
CA ILE A 99 -0.97 -7.24 -1.02
C ILE A 99 -1.01 -5.72 -1.22
N ALA A 100 0.14 -5.10 -1.54
CA ALA A 100 0.28 -3.67 -1.82
C ALA A 100 -0.47 -2.80 -0.79
N SER A 101 -1.34 -1.89 -1.24
CA SER A 101 -2.06 -0.96 -0.36
C SER A 101 -3.02 -1.63 0.64
N LEU A 102 -3.34 -2.91 0.51
CA LEU A 102 -4.07 -3.63 1.58
C LEU A 102 -3.26 -3.69 2.88
N SER A 103 -1.93 -3.56 2.82
CA SER A 103 -1.07 -3.43 4.00
C SER A 103 -1.48 -2.26 4.89
N LYS A 104 -2.10 -1.20 4.36
CA LYS A 104 -2.57 -0.05 5.16
C LYS A 104 -3.64 -0.47 6.18
N ALA A 105 -4.52 -1.39 5.82
CA ALA A 105 -5.51 -1.90 6.78
C ALA A 105 -4.83 -2.63 7.95
N VAL A 106 -3.74 -3.36 7.68
CA VAL A 106 -2.93 -4.04 8.70
C VAL A 106 -2.21 -3.03 9.59
N THR A 107 -1.57 -2.01 9.00
CA THR A 107 -0.94 -0.91 9.76
C THR A 107 -1.97 -0.17 10.64
N SER A 108 -3.15 0.13 10.09
CA SER A 108 -4.24 0.76 10.86
C SER A 108 -4.67 -0.11 12.04
N ALA A 109 -4.77 -1.43 11.87
CA ALA A 109 -5.05 -2.33 12.98
C ALA A 109 -3.94 -2.26 14.05
N GLY A 110 -2.66 -2.22 13.65
CA GLY A 110 -1.55 -2.04 14.59
C GLY A 110 -1.63 -0.74 15.41
N ILE A 111 -1.92 0.38 14.76
CA ILE A 111 -2.14 1.68 15.44
C ILE A 111 -3.34 1.62 16.39
N LEU A 112 -4.45 1.03 15.94
CA LEU A 112 -5.65 0.88 16.76
C LEU A 112 -5.41 -0.04 17.97
N THR A 113 -4.53 -1.05 17.85
CA THR A 113 -4.09 -1.86 18.99
C THR A 113 -3.31 -1.03 20.01
N LEU A 114 -2.39 -0.17 19.58
CA LEU A 114 -1.69 0.77 20.48
C LEU A 114 -2.68 1.71 21.20
N ILE A 115 -3.69 2.21 20.47
CA ILE A 115 -4.74 3.07 21.03
C ILE A 115 -5.58 2.31 22.05
N GLN A 116 -6.02 1.09 21.71
CA GLN A 116 -6.81 0.24 22.60
C GLN A 116 -6.07 -0.07 23.91
N ASN A 117 -4.75 -0.21 23.85
CA ASN A 117 -3.90 -0.44 25.02
C ASN A 117 -3.60 0.84 25.81
N GLY A 118 -4.03 2.01 25.33
CA GLY A 118 -3.78 3.31 25.96
C GLY A 118 -2.35 3.82 25.80
N THR A 119 -1.58 3.28 24.85
CA THR A 119 -0.21 3.73 24.57
C THR A 119 -0.17 5.08 23.87
N ILE A 120 -1.10 5.29 22.93
CA ILE A 120 -1.27 6.55 22.17
C ILE A 120 -2.77 6.86 22.03
N SER A 121 -3.11 8.06 21.56
CA SER A 121 -4.47 8.46 21.18
C SER A 121 -4.56 8.95 19.74
N LEU A 122 -5.78 9.13 19.24
CA LEU A 122 -6.04 9.71 17.92
C LEU A 122 -5.61 11.18 17.80
N ASP A 123 -5.56 11.90 18.92
CA ASP A 123 -5.28 13.34 18.97
C ASP A 123 -3.79 13.64 19.21
N ASP A 124 -2.99 12.62 19.53
CA ASP A 124 -1.56 12.74 19.75
C ASP A 124 -0.88 13.25 18.48
N LYS A 125 0.08 14.15 18.65
CA LYS A 125 0.82 14.74 17.54
C LYS A 125 1.92 13.80 17.07
N MET A 126 2.11 13.68 15.76
CA MET A 126 3.18 12.82 15.23
C MET A 126 4.55 13.25 15.76
N VAL A 127 4.80 14.55 15.90
CA VAL A 127 6.09 15.10 16.36
C VAL A 127 6.44 14.71 17.78
N ASP A 128 5.44 14.43 18.62
CA ASP A 128 5.65 13.97 20.01
C ASP A 128 5.93 12.46 20.07
N LEU A 129 5.38 11.69 19.12
CA LEU A 129 5.49 10.22 19.10
C LEU A 129 6.76 9.73 18.42
N ILE A 130 7.33 10.51 17.50
CA ILE A 130 8.51 10.14 16.71
C ILE A 130 9.46 11.35 16.57
N PRO A 131 9.98 11.90 17.68
CA PRO A 131 10.86 13.08 17.66
C PRO A 131 12.16 12.81 16.88
N ASP A 132 12.62 11.56 16.85
CA ASP A 132 13.84 11.17 16.13
C ASP A 132 13.67 11.23 14.60
N LEU A 133 12.42 11.20 14.09
CA LEU A 133 12.13 11.36 12.67
C LEU A 133 12.20 12.84 12.22
N LEU A 134 12.22 13.78 13.16
CA LEU A 134 12.20 15.20 12.84
C LEU A 134 13.52 15.61 12.16
N PRO A 135 13.46 16.34 11.04
CA PRO A 135 14.66 16.75 10.32
C PRO A 135 15.59 17.58 11.21
N SER A 136 16.88 17.23 11.21
CA SER A 136 17.90 18.07 11.84
C SER A 136 17.99 19.43 11.17
N GLN A 137 18.27 20.49 11.94
CA GLN A 137 18.50 21.82 11.38
C GLN A 137 19.71 21.81 10.43
N LEU A 138 19.52 22.33 9.21
CA LEU A 138 20.59 22.55 8.25
C LEU A 138 20.94 24.05 8.24
N LEU A 139 22.24 24.37 8.20
CA LEU A 139 22.69 25.76 8.17
C LEU A 139 22.21 26.46 6.89
N GLY A 140 21.43 27.53 7.03
CA GLY A 140 20.87 28.28 5.89
C GLY A 140 19.52 27.78 5.38
N CYS A 141 19.04 26.66 5.91
CA CYS A 141 17.70 26.13 5.69
C CYS A 141 16.98 26.07 7.03
N GLU A 142 16.20 27.11 7.35
CA GLU A 142 15.37 27.03 8.55
C GLU A 142 14.30 25.97 8.31
N TYR A 143 14.26 24.96 9.17
CA TYR A 143 13.14 24.04 9.28
C TYR A 143 12.17 24.65 10.32
N PRO A 144 10.87 24.88 10.03
CA PRO A 144 10.08 24.55 8.82
C PRO A 144 9.89 25.73 7.82
N SER A 145 10.88 26.59 7.59
CA SER A 145 10.76 27.85 6.83
C SER A 145 10.51 27.75 5.32
N HIS A 146 10.41 26.55 4.73
CA HIS A 146 9.69 26.36 3.45
C HIS A 146 8.20 26.51 3.70
N SER A 147 7.81 27.67 4.22
CA SER A 147 6.59 27.88 4.97
C SER A 147 5.41 28.04 4.02
N THR A 148 4.49 27.08 4.11
CA THR A 148 3.07 27.42 4.09
C THR A 148 2.67 27.95 5.47
N SER A 149 1.43 28.41 5.64
CA SER A 149 0.90 28.75 6.98
C SER A 149 0.62 27.52 7.85
N PHE A 150 1.00 26.32 7.41
CA PHE A 150 0.68 25.04 8.03
C PHE A 150 1.94 24.42 8.66
N SER A 151 1.79 23.75 9.80
CA SER A 151 2.91 23.06 10.47
C SER A 151 2.67 21.56 10.53
N ILE A 152 3.74 20.78 10.45
CA ILE A 152 3.69 19.36 10.76
C ILE A 152 3.38 19.08 12.24
N ASP A 153 3.62 20.08 13.11
CA ASP A 153 3.30 20.00 14.54
C ASP A 153 1.78 19.85 14.77
N ASP A 154 0.97 20.26 13.79
CA ASP A 154 -0.48 20.15 13.85
C ASP A 154 -0.99 18.76 13.44
N ILE A 155 -0.15 17.91 12.86
CA ILE A 155 -0.53 16.58 12.36
C ILE A 155 -0.75 15.61 13.52
N THR A 156 -1.95 15.03 13.60
CA THR A 156 -2.32 14.01 14.58
C THR A 156 -2.28 12.60 14.00
N VAL A 157 -2.32 11.59 14.87
CA VAL A 157 -2.54 10.19 14.46
C VAL A 157 -3.81 10.04 13.62
N SER A 158 -4.89 10.74 13.98
CA SER A 158 -6.14 10.77 13.20
C SER A 158 -5.93 11.32 11.78
N HIS A 159 -5.15 12.40 11.63
CA HIS A 159 -4.87 12.97 10.30
C HIS A 159 -4.11 11.96 9.42
N LEU A 160 -3.14 11.24 9.98
CA LEU A 160 -2.38 10.21 9.26
C LEU A 160 -3.27 9.04 8.82
N LEU A 161 -4.07 8.47 9.74
CA LEU A 161 -4.98 7.35 9.47
C LEU A 161 -6.02 7.68 8.40
N ASN A 162 -6.43 8.95 8.31
CA ASN A 162 -7.50 9.38 7.41
C ASN A 162 -7.00 10.04 6.13
N HIS A 163 -5.70 9.99 5.83
CA HIS A 163 -5.11 10.63 4.64
C HIS A 163 -5.39 12.14 4.56
N ARG A 164 -5.21 12.84 5.70
CA ARG A 164 -5.47 14.28 5.85
C ARG A 164 -4.30 15.03 6.46
N ALA A 165 -3.09 14.51 6.32
CA ALA A 165 -1.91 15.05 7.00
C ALA A 165 -1.21 16.18 6.23
N GLY A 166 -1.75 16.63 5.09
CA GLY A 166 -1.09 17.65 4.26
C GLY A 166 -0.07 17.10 3.27
N PHE A 167 -0.11 15.79 2.97
CA PHE A 167 0.84 15.11 2.07
C PHE A 167 0.19 14.76 0.73
N ASP A 168 0.78 15.22 -0.37
CA ASP A 168 0.35 14.92 -1.74
C ASP A 168 1.20 13.81 -2.43
N PRO A 169 0.56 12.78 -3.04
CA PRO A 169 1.24 11.67 -3.68
C PRO A 169 2.02 12.05 -4.94
N SER A 170 1.72 13.19 -5.58
CA SER A 170 2.46 13.69 -6.75
C SER A 170 3.95 13.85 -6.47
N SER A 171 4.29 14.03 -5.20
CA SER A 171 5.67 14.19 -4.81
C SER A 171 6.24 12.94 -4.12
N ASP A 172 5.43 11.97 -3.71
CA ASP A 172 5.79 10.85 -2.82
C ASP A 172 6.98 10.03 -3.37
N PRO A 173 8.10 9.93 -2.63
CA PRO A 173 9.35 9.33 -3.10
C PRO A 173 9.29 7.78 -3.13
N THR A 174 8.16 7.20 -2.72
CA THR A 174 7.90 5.77 -2.78
C THR A 174 7.04 5.38 -3.99
N TYR A 175 6.36 6.34 -4.62
CA TYR A 175 5.71 6.16 -5.92
C TYR A 175 6.68 6.38 -7.07
N TRP A 176 7.40 7.49 -7.00
CA TRP A 176 8.44 7.85 -7.94
C TRP A 176 9.75 7.47 -7.28
N HIS A 177 10.51 6.54 -7.86
CA HIS A 177 11.83 6.21 -7.37
C HIS A 177 12.56 7.51 -6.98
N TRP A 178 13.15 7.60 -5.79
CA TRP A 178 13.77 8.85 -5.29
C TRP A 178 14.81 9.43 -6.27
N ASN A 179 15.38 8.62 -7.18
CA ASN A 179 16.23 9.08 -8.28
C ASN A 179 15.48 9.86 -9.37
N THR A 180 14.15 9.92 -9.36
CA THR A 180 13.29 10.68 -10.27
C THR A 180 12.61 11.87 -9.59
N TRP A 181 12.98 12.20 -8.35
CA TRP A 181 12.39 13.33 -7.62
C TRP A 181 12.56 14.63 -8.41
N GLU A 182 11.44 15.30 -8.71
CA GLU A 182 11.37 16.46 -9.60
C GLU A 182 12.13 17.70 -9.07
N SER A 183 12.57 17.70 -7.81
CA SER A 183 13.23 18.82 -7.14
C SER A 183 14.73 18.60 -6.88
N ARG A 184 15.47 17.99 -7.82
CA ARG A 184 16.94 17.75 -7.70
C ARG A 184 17.79 19.00 -7.35
N ASN A 185 17.25 20.20 -7.48
CA ASN A 185 17.94 21.47 -7.23
C ASN A 185 17.42 22.20 -5.96
N ASP A 186 16.80 21.50 -5.02
CA ASP A 186 16.44 22.07 -3.72
C ASP A 186 17.62 21.95 -2.74
N ASP A 187 18.30 23.07 -2.48
CA ASP A 187 19.47 23.15 -1.59
C ASP A 187 19.17 22.70 -0.15
N CYS A 188 17.90 22.60 0.23
CA CYS A 188 17.48 22.18 1.57
C CYS A 188 17.09 20.70 1.67
N LEU A 189 17.19 19.93 0.59
CA LEU A 189 17.04 18.47 0.58
C LEU A 189 18.38 17.80 0.30
N ASN A 190 18.78 16.82 1.11
CA ASN A 190 20.02 16.07 0.88
C ASN A 190 19.83 14.95 -0.16
N ILE A 191 19.49 15.34 -1.38
CA ILE A 191 19.20 14.43 -2.50
C ILE A 191 20.45 13.63 -2.90
N ASP A 192 21.62 14.27 -2.96
CA ASP A 192 22.88 13.59 -3.29
C ASP A 192 23.25 12.51 -2.26
N GLY A 193 22.98 12.77 -0.97
CA GLY A 193 23.13 11.78 0.09
C GLY A 193 22.18 10.60 -0.09
N LEU A 194 20.89 10.84 -0.35
CA LEU A 194 19.92 9.77 -0.64
C LEU A 194 20.32 8.96 -1.89
N ASN A 195 20.85 9.63 -2.92
CA ASN A 195 21.33 8.95 -4.12
C ASN A 195 22.51 8.03 -3.83
N THR A 196 23.44 8.48 -2.99
CA THR A 196 24.58 7.70 -2.54
C THR A 196 24.12 6.50 -1.71
N ASP A 197 23.20 6.70 -0.77
CA ASP A 197 22.67 5.64 0.09
C ASP A 197 22.07 4.48 -0.72
N TYR A 198 21.45 4.76 -1.89
CA TYR A 198 20.86 3.73 -2.73
C TYR A 198 21.79 3.12 -3.78
N ASP A 199 22.57 3.90 -4.55
CA ASP A 199 23.32 3.42 -5.74
C ASP A 199 24.82 3.81 -5.73
N ASP A 200 25.44 3.85 -4.54
CA ASP A 200 26.64 3.05 -4.25
C ASP A 200 27.47 3.64 -3.07
N GLY A 201 26.80 3.74 -1.92
CA GLY A 201 27.26 3.16 -0.66
C GLY A 201 26.70 1.75 -0.39
N ASN A 202 26.12 1.07 -1.40
CA ASN A 202 25.51 -0.29 -1.33
C ASN A 202 24.43 -0.53 -0.25
N LEU A 203 23.79 0.49 0.32
CA LEU A 203 22.80 0.34 1.40
C LEU A 203 21.36 0.23 0.88
N ALA A 204 21.13 -0.54 -0.18
CA ALA A 204 19.77 -0.97 -0.50
C ALA A 204 19.35 -2.11 0.46
N PRO A 205 18.20 -2.00 1.17
CA PRO A 205 17.26 -0.88 1.14
C PRO A 205 17.62 0.27 2.11
N VAL A 206 17.49 1.52 1.64
CA VAL A 206 17.59 2.74 2.48
C VAL A 206 16.51 2.69 3.56
N SER A 207 16.86 3.04 4.80
CA SER A 207 15.88 3.02 5.89
C SER A 207 14.73 3.99 5.63
N MET A 208 13.50 3.61 6.01
CA MET A 208 12.34 4.47 5.84
C MET A 208 12.48 5.78 6.63
N GLU A 209 13.08 5.70 7.82
CA GLU A 209 13.46 6.85 8.64
C GLU A 209 14.30 7.87 7.85
N ARG A 210 15.31 7.41 7.11
CA ARG A 210 16.18 8.27 6.29
C ARG A 210 15.40 8.97 5.17
N ILE A 211 14.48 8.27 4.52
CA ILE A 211 13.64 8.83 3.45
C ILE A 211 12.68 9.87 4.03
N LEU A 212 11.99 9.52 5.12
CA LEU A 212 10.98 10.36 5.74
C LEU A 212 11.57 11.61 6.39
N SER A 213 12.74 11.51 7.05
CA SER A 213 13.43 12.66 7.64
C SER A 213 13.91 13.68 6.61
N GLU A 214 14.24 13.26 5.38
CA GLU A 214 14.48 14.20 4.28
C GLU A 214 13.18 14.74 3.70
N TRP A 215 12.18 13.88 3.53
CA TRP A 215 10.87 14.28 3.02
C TRP A 215 10.19 15.36 3.84
N LEU A 216 10.20 15.21 5.17
CA LEU A 216 9.55 16.11 6.12
C LEU A 216 10.16 17.52 6.12
N ARG A 217 11.28 17.77 5.43
CA ARG A 217 11.84 19.12 5.24
C ARG A 217 11.00 19.99 4.31
N ARG A 218 10.10 19.39 3.51
CA ARG A 218 9.25 20.10 2.55
C ARG A 218 8.03 20.76 3.21
N PRO A 219 7.47 21.81 2.59
CA PRO A 219 6.18 22.34 3.01
C PRO A 219 5.10 21.27 2.95
N LEU A 220 4.12 21.38 3.84
CA LEU A 220 2.83 20.71 3.64
C LEU A 220 2.09 21.29 2.44
N ASP A 221 1.48 20.43 1.64
CA ASP A 221 0.75 20.82 0.44
C ASP A 221 -0.60 21.50 0.77
N TYR A 222 -1.18 21.17 1.93
CA TYR A 222 -2.45 21.70 2.44
C TYR A 222 -2.51 21.63 3.98
N GLU A 223 -3.49 22.29 4.58
CA GLU A 223 -3.68 22.34 6.04
C GLU A 223 -4.03 20.94 6.58
N PRO A 224 -3.36 20.44 7.63
CA PRO A 224 -3.74 19.18 8.27
C PRO A 224 -5.22 19.17 8.66
N GLY A 225 -5.96 18.20 8.14
CA GLY A 225 -7.39 18.02 8.37
C GLY A 225 -8.32 18.70 7.36
N SER A 226 -7.85 19.66 6.53
CA SER A 226 -8.72 20.40 5.59
C SER A 226 -9.19 19.56 4.41
N ASP A 227 -8.33 18.67 3.91
CA ASP A 227 -8.56 17.91 2.69
C ASP A 227 -8.28 16.41 2.89
N TYR A 228 -8.82 15.60 1.98
CA TYR A 228 -8.52 14.17 1.86
C TYR A 228 -7.67 13.93 0.61
N VAL A 229 -6.43 13.50 0.81
CA VAL A 229 -5.50 13.16 -0.27
C VAL A 229 -4.76 11.87 0.08
N TYR A 230 -4.97 10.82 -0.72
CA TYR A 230 -4.35 9.52 -0.49
C TYR A 230 -2.83 9.61 -0.41
N SER A 231 -2.25 9.04 0.65
CA SER A 231 -0.83 9.22 0.98
C SER A 231 -0.21 7.92 1.49
N ASN A 232 0.93 7.50 0.92
CA ASN A 232 1.73 6.42 1.51
C ASN A 232 2.60 6.94 2.65
N ILE A 233 3.15 8.14 2.51
CA ILE A 233 3.96 8.81 3.56
C ILE A 233 3.25 8.79 4.91
N GLY A 234 1.95 9.14 4.94
CA GLY A 234 1.18 9.12 6.18
C GLY A 234 1.19 7.73 6.85
N TYR A 235 1.12 6.65 6.08
CA TYR A 235 1.16 5.28 6.59
C TYR A 235 2.57 4.78 6.91
N GLN A 236 3.60 5.29 6.25
CA GLN A 236 4.99 5.02 6.59
C GLN A 236 5.35 5.66 7.94
N ILE A 237 4.87 6.89 8.17
CA ILE A 237 4.96 7.57 9.46
C ILE A 237 4.21 6.78 10.54
N LEU A 238 3.02 6.26 10.28
CA LEU A 238 2.33 5.35 11.23
C LEU A 238 3.15 4.09 11.52
N GLY A 239 3.86 3.53 10.53
CA GLY A 239 4.82 2.46 10.75
C GLY A 239 5.93 2.86 11.74
N GLN A 240 6.53 4.04 11.57
CA GLN A 240 7.54 4.57 12.49
C GLN A 240 6.98 4.84 13.90
N ILE A 241 5.74 5.30 14.01
CA ILE A 241 5.04 5.46 15.30
C ILE A 241 4.88 4.11 15.98
N ILE A 242 4.51 3.05 15.25
CA ILE A 242 4.43 1.70 15.82
C ILE A 242 5.78 1.30 16.42
N GLU A 243 6.87 1.48 15.67
CA GLU A 243 8.21 1.09 16.13
C GLU A 243 8.64 1.86 17.37
N ALA A 244 8.53 3.19 17.33
CA ALA A 244 8.94 4.06 18.43
C ALA A 244 8.14 3.81 19.71
N GLN A 245 6.82 3.60 19.60
CA GLN A 245 5.94 3.50 20.76
C GLN A 245 5.84 2.08 21.31
N SER A 246 6.17 1.05 20.52
CA SER A 246 6.22 -0.34 20.99
C SER A 246 7.62 -0.80 21.42
N GLY A 247 8.67 -0.18 20.89
CA GLY A 247 10.05 -0.67 21.01
C GLY A 247 10.33 -1.94 20.19
N MET A 248 9.43 -2.33 19.29
CA MET A 248 9.54 -3.49 18.41
C MET A 248 9.71 -3.03 16.96
N GLY A 249 10.37 -3.84 16.11
CA GLY A 249 10.33 -3.61 14.66
C GLY A 249 8.90 -3.78 14.13
N TYR A 250 8.55 -3.04 13.07
CA TYR A 250 7.19 -2.96 12.55
C TYR A 250 6.59 -4.34 12.26
N GLU A 251 7.29 -5.20 11.52
CA GLU A 251 6.79 -6.52 11.16
C GLU A 251 6.61 -7.42 12.39
N ALA A 252 7.52 -7.33 13.35
CA ALA A 252 7.43 -8.10 14.59
C ALA A 252 6.20 -7.66 15.41
N TYR A 253 5.98 -6.34 15.53
CA TYR A 253 4.81 -5.81 16.22
C TYR A 253 3.51 -6.26 15.56
N ILE A 254 3.40 -6.11 14.24
CA ILE A 254 2.22 -6.50 13.47
C ILE A 254 1.97 -8.01 13.59
N LEU A 255 3.01 -8.83 13.46
CA LEU A 255 2.87 -10.28 13.57
C LEU A 255 2.37 -10.68 14.96
N GLU A 256 2.99 -10.17 16.02
CA GLU A 256 2.68 -10.56 17.40
C GLU A 256 1.33 -10.00 17.88
N ASN A 257 1.02 -8.75 17.57
CA ASN A 257 -0.10 -8.02 18.19
C ASN A 257 -1.35 -7.93 17.29
N VAL A 258 -1.23 -8.23 16.00
CA VAL A 258 -2.35 -8.14 15.04
C VAL A 258 -2.61 -9.49 14.38
N LEU A 259 -1.62 -10.07 13.70
CA LEU A 259 -1.84 -11.24 12.84
C LEU A 259 -1.95 -12.55 13.63
N THR A 260 -1.02 -12.82 14.55
CA THR A 260 -1.00 -14.05 15.36
C THR A 260 -2.27 -14.20 16.22
N PRO A 261 -2.78 -13.16 16.91
CA PRO A 261 -4.03 -13.25 17.67
C PRO A 261 -5.26 -13.54 16.79
N MET A 262 -5.19 -13.22 15.49
CA MET A 262 -6.23 -13.55 14.50
C MET A 262 -6.02 -14.93 13.86
N GLY A 263 -4.96 -15.66 14.22
CA GLY A 263 -4.63 -16.96 13.64
C GLY A 263 -3.93 -16.91 12.29
N ILE A 264 -3.35 -15.76 11.91
CA ILE A 264 -2.59 -15.57 10.67
C ILE A 264 -1.09 -15.72 11.00
N ASN A 265 -0.44 -16.72 10.41
CA ASN A 265 0.98 -17.09 10.65
C ASN A 265 1.85 -16.94 9.39
#